data_AF-A0A258P9Q5-F1
#
_entry.id   AF-A0A258P9Q5-F1
#
_cell.length_a   1.000
_cell.length_b   1.000
_cell.length_c   1.000
_cell.angle_alpha   90.00
_cell.angle_beta   90.00
_cell.angle_gamma   90.00
#
_symmetry.space_group_name_H-M   'P 1'
#
loop_
_entity.id
_entity.type
_entity.pdbx_description
1 polymer ?
#
loop_
_entity_poly.entity_id
_entity_poly.type
_entity_poly.pdbx_seq_one_letter_code
_entity_poly.pdbx_strand_id
1 'polypeptide(L)'
;MTRTIYSLALAAAQKEKPWRGRSPSTAGGCRSWQQRALVAALAGALATLPLARAALPPDLKVFDHATVIADDELGHMRGKFVAAGQVMYFGVEMVTQWLASSGQAITASGVLQINLSGNTPQVSFVPTITVEQKAAMGGAASQGSAVAGGGGGLQDVTGVVQNIQVAGTSNGITNTIGINVQNASGQPAPQPQSTGLLSASTTTASGSVASVGLGGNGMNVAVAVPDQGRAMQQIRQVGMGGGQVLQSVQLGGDVNQIHNRISLNVQMNSASGPASAAGNQLLGMKLMPQSGAF
;
A
#
# COMPACT_ATOMS: atom_id res chain seq x y z
N MET A 1 34.84 13.00 -23.32
CA MET A 1 33.38 13.13 -23.45
C MET A 1 32.97 12.40 -24.70
N THR A 2 32.47 11.17 -24.56
CA THR A 2 32.07 10.35 -25.72
C THR A 2 30.74 9.71 -25.36
N ARG A 3 29.67 10.19 -25.98
CA ARG A 3 28.31 9.62 -25.87
C ARG A 3 28.15 8.60 -26.98
N THR A 4 27.89 7.35 -26.61
CA THR A 4 27.55 6.30 -27.57
C THR A 4 26.17 5.76 -27.24
N ILE A 5 25.25 5.91 -28.19
CA ILE A 5 23.86 5.42 -28.12
C ILE A 5 23.82 4.13 -28.95
N TYR A 6 23.35 3.03 -28.37
CA TYR A 6 23.02 1.82 -29.11
C TYR A 6 21.56 1.44 -28.87
N SER A 7 20.79 1.36 -29.95
CA SER A 7 19.48 0.73 -30.03
C SER A 7 19.64 -0.62 -30.73
N LEU A 8 19.12 -1.69 -30.13
CA LEU A 8 19.06 -3.02 -30.73
C LEU A 8 17.65 -3.56 -30.58
N ALA A 9 16.96 -3.65 -31.71
CA ALA A 9 15.71 -4.38 -31.87
C ALA A 9 16.04 -5.85 -32.07
N LEU A 10 15.39 -6.74 -31.30
CA LEU A 10 15.45 -8.18 -31.53
C LEU A 10 14.03 -8.72 -31.71
N ALA A 11 13.73 -9.12 -32.94
CA ALA A 11 12.53 -9.85 -33.31
C ALA A 11 12.71 -11.33 -32.95
N ALA A 12 11.76 -11.89 -32.20
CA ALA A 12 11.67 -13.33 -31.96
C ALA A 12 10.34 -13.84 -32.52
N ALA A 13 10.43 -14.65 -33.57
CA ALA A 13 9.34 -15.39 -34.17
C ALA A 13 9.02 -16.63 -33.33
N GLN A 14 7.75 -16.80 -32.93
CA GLN A 14 7.25 -18.06 -32.36
C GLN A 14 6.50 -18.86 -33.43
N LYS A 15 7.00 -20.07 -33.73
CA LYS A 15 6.29 -21.12 -34.47
C LYS A 15 5.62 -22.04 -33.45
N GLU A 16 4.30 -22.01 -33.37
CA GLU A 16 3.53 -23.02 -32.63
C GLU A 16 3.23 -24.24 -33.52
N LYS A 17 3.49 -25.43 -32.99
CA LYS A 17 3.10 -26.73 -33.59
C LYS A 17 1.79 -27.21 -32.94
N PRO A 18 0.88 -27.84 -33.70
CA PRO A 18 -0.44 -28.23 -33.21
C PRO A 18 -0.40 -29.53 -32.41
N TRP A 19 -1.06 -29.52 -31.24
CA TRP A 19 -1.33 -30.71 -30.45
C TRP A 19 -2.55 -31.46 -30.99
N ARG A 20 -2.36 -32.72 -31.39
CA ARG A 20 -3.43 -33.66 -31.73
C ARG A 20 -3.99 -34.32 -30.47
N GLY A 21 -5.31 -34.42 -30.41
CA GLY A 21 -6.04 -35.06 -29.33
C GLY A 21 -5.92 -36.59 -29.29
N ARG A 22 -6.33 -37.14 -28.15
CA ARG A 22 -6.86 -38.50 -28.01
C ARG A 22 -7.66 -38.61 -26.69
N SER A 23 -8.96 -38.87 -26.80
CA SER A 23 -9.76 -39.54 -25.77
C SER A 23 -9.57 -41.06 -25.90
N PRO A 24 -9.77 -41.85 -24.83
CA PRO A 24 -11.00 -42.65 -24.82
C PRO A 24 -11.58 -43.06 -23.44
N SER A 25 -12.88 -43.35 -23.48
CA SER A 25 -13.59 -44.50 -22.85
C SER A 25 -13.98 -44.50 -21.36
N THR A 26 -15.28 -44.28 -21.18
CA THR A 26 -16.28 -45.02 -20.38
C THR A 26 -15.92 -46.39 -19.76
N ALA A 27 -16.25 -46.52 -18.46
CA ALA A 27 -16.91 -47.65 -17.74
C ALA A 27 -17.05 -47.16 -16.27
N GLY A 28 -18.10 -47.34 -15.45
CA GLY A 28 -19.20 -48.29 -15.38
C GLY A 28 -19.35 -48.68 -13.89
N GLY A 29 -20.57 -48.61 -13.31
CA GLY A 29 -20.89 -49.15 -11.97
C GLY A 29 -21.11 -48.06 -10.90
N CYS A 30 -22.33 -47.60 -10.62
CA CYS A 30 -23.46 -48.28 -9.95
C CYS A 30 -23.17 -48.57 -8.47
N ARG A 31 -23.72 -47.72 -7.58
CA ARG A 31 -24.15 -48.14 -6.24
C ARG A 31 -25.29 -47.23 -5.77
N SER A 32 -26.40 -47.91 -5.58
CA SER A 32 -27.76 -47.46 -5.32
C SER A 32 -28.03 -47.36 -3.82
N TRP A 33 -29.18 -46.73 -3.52
CA TRP A 33 -29.96 -46.84 -2.26
C TRP A 33 -29.35 -46.11 -1.05
N GLN A 34 -30.04 -45.17 -0.41
CA GLN A 34 -31.39 -45.35 0.12
C GLN A 34 -32.30 -44.15 -0.13
N GLN A 35 -33.50 -44.48 -0.61
CA GLN A 35 -34.74 -43.72 -0.54
C GLN A 35 -35.07 -43.45 0.96
N ARG A 36 -35.93 -42.50 1.35
CA ARG A 36 -37.35 -42.41 0.99
C ARG A 36 -37.90 -41.03 1.38
N ALA A 37 -38.71 -40.50 0.46
CA ALA A 37 -39.65 -39.42 0.70
C ALA A 37 -40.75 -39.84 1.68
N LEU A 38 -41.30 -38.88 2.42
CA LEU A 38 -42.65 -38.96 2.96
C LEU A 38 -43.25 -37.55 3.00
N VAL A 39 -44.16 -37.30 2.06
CA VAL A 39 -45.12 -36.20 2.05
C VAL A 39 -46.48 -36.82 2.36
N ALA A 40 -47.20 -36.31 3.35
CA ALA A 40 -48.62 -35.93 3.27
C ALA A 40 -49.29 -35.86 4.67
N ALA A 41 -49.87 -34.68 4.91
CA ALA A 41 -51.17 -34.41 5.54
C ALA A 41 -51.50 -34.95 6.94
N LEU A 42 -51.73 -34.03 7.88
CA LEU A 42 -52.99 -34.02 8.64
C LEU A 42 -53.35 -32.59 9.07
N ALA A 43 -54.54 -32.15 8.64
CA ALA A 43 -55.23 -30.98 9.15
C ALA A 43 -55.94 -31.33 10.47
N GLY A 44 -56.07 -30.35 11.37
CA GLY A 44 -57.07 -30.36 12.44
C GLY A 44 -56.54 -30.49 13.86
N ALA A 45 -56.19 -29.36 14.47
CA ALA A 45 -56.33 -29.13 15.92
C ALA A 45 -56.32 -27.61 16.19
N LEU A 46 -57.48 -26.99 16.06
CA LEU A 46 -57.80 -25.70 16.67
C LEU A 46 -58.14 -25.97 18.15
N ALA A 47 -57.28 -25.55 19.08
CA ALA A 47 -57.70 -25.06 20.41
C ALA A 47 -56.48 -24.68 21.27
N THR A 48 -56.53 -23.44 21.79
CA THR A 48 -55.82 -22.90 22.95
C THR A 48 -54.29 -22.74 22.87
N LEU A 49 -53.86 -21.62 22.28
CA LEU A 49 -52.59 -20.98 22.63
C LEU A 49 -52.83 -20.02 23.82
N PRO A 50 -52.03 -20.06 24.90
CA PRO A 50 -52.04 -18.97 25.87
C PRO A 50 -51.48 -17.73 25.18
N LEU A 51 -52.22 -16.62 25.22
CA LEU A 51 -51.70 -15.29 24.92
C LEU A 51 -50.57 -15.01 25.93
N ALA A 52 -49.32 -15.20 25.52
CA ALA A 52 -48.20 -14.59 26.19
C ALA A 52 -48.39 -13.08 26.06
N ARG A 53 -48.86 -12.44 27.14
CA ARG A 53 -48.84 -10.99 27.27
C ARG A 53 -47.37 -10.61 27.29
N ALA A 54 -46.86 -10.10 26.17
CA ALA A 54 -45.57 -9.42 26.16
C ALA A 54 -45.68 -8.29 27.19
N ALA A 55 -44.96 -8.44 28.30
CA ALA A 55 -44.77 -7.34 29.23
C ALA A 55 -44.17 -6.20 28.40
N LEU A 56 -44.82 -5.03 28.46
CA LEU A 56 -44.28 -3.79 27.91
C LEU A 56 -42.82 -3.65 28.42
N PRO A 57 -41.89 -3.20 27.56
CA PRO A 57 -40.50 -3.02 27.97
C PRO A 57 -40.43 -2.14 29.23
N PRO A 58 -39.41 -2.33 30.07
CA PRO A 58 -39.30 -1.65 31.36
C PRO A 58 -39.49 -0.14 31.17
N ASP A 59 -40.31 0.39 32.08
CA ASP A 59 -40.61 1.81 32.30
C ASP A 59 -39.52 2.73 31.72
N LEU A 60 -39.86 3.47 30.66
CA LEU A 60 -38.99 4.37 29.91
C LEU A 60 -38.60 5.62 30.73
N LYS A 61 -38.46 5.48 32.06
CA LYS A 61 -38.06 6.52 33.03
C LYS A 61 -36.73 7.17 32.69
N VAL A 62 -35.91 6.55 31.85
CA VAL A 62 -34.67 7.13 31.32
C VAL A 62 -34.93 8.38 30.46
N PHE A 63 -36.16 8.57 30.00
CA PHE A 63 -36.61 9.72 29.22
C PHE A 63 -37.48 10.70 30.03
N ASP A 64 -37.69 10.49 31.33
CA ASP A 64 -38.47 11.42 32.19
C ASP A 64 -37.82 12.83 32.26
N HIS A 65 -36.53 12.93 31.91
CA HIS A 65 -35.79 14.18 31.78
C HIS A 65 -35.43 14.52 30.32
N ALA A 66 -35.93 13.75 29.34
CA ALA A 66 -35.69 14.04 27.94
C ALA A 66 -36.63 15.17 27.49
N THR A 67 -36.05 16.30 27.13
CA THR A 67 -36.78 17.39 26.49
C THR A 67 -37.06 17.02 25.03
N VAL A 68 -38.33 17.08 24.62
CA VAL A 68 -38.71 16.94 23.21
C VAL A 68 -38.16 18.14 22.45
N ILE A 69 -37.26 17.88 21.50
CA ILE A 69 -36.71 18.90 20.61
C ILE A 69 -37.60 18.94 19.37
N ALA A 70 -38.03 20.14 18.95
CA ALA A 70 -38.88 20.32 17.77
C ALA A 70 -38.17 19.88 16.48
N ASP A 71 -38.90 19.49 15.44
CA ASP A 71 -38.34 18.99 14.17
C ASP A 71 -37.46 20.06 13.47
N ASP A 72 -37.81 21.32 13.64
CA ASP A 72 -37.10 22.51 13.21
C ASP A 72 -35.76 22.69 13.96
N GLU A 73 -35.74 22.41 15.26
CA GLU A 73 -34.51 22.35 16.07
C GLU A 73 -33.67 21.10 15.74
N LEU A 74 -34.30 19.95 15.45
CA LEU A 74 -33.64 18.74 14.93
C LEU A 74 -33.00 18.98 13.55
N GLY A 75 -33.64 19.82 12.72
CA GLY A 75 -33.09 20.30 11.45
C GLY A 75 -31.84 21.16 11.63
N HIS A 76 -31.80 22.00 12.67
CA HIS A 76 -30.62 22.77 13.06
C HIS A 76 -29.53 21.92 13.75
N MET A 77 -29.90 20.86 14.48
CA MET A 77 -28.93 19.86 14.97
C MET A 77 -28.33 19.00 13.84
N ARG A 78 -29.02 18.87 12.69
CA ARG A 78 -28.46 18.33 11.44
C ARG A 78 -27.56 19.33 10.68
N GLY A 79 -27.33 20.52 11.22
CA GLY A 79 -26.38 21.51 10.70
C GLY A 79 -24.89 21.13 10.83
N LYS A 80 -24.55 19.96 11.39
CA LYS A 80 -23.17 19.44 11.43
C LYS A 80 -22.82 18.66 10.15
N PHE A 81 -23.26 19.14 8.99
CA PHE A 81 -22.64 18.74 7.73
C PHE A 81 -21.26 19.39 7.71
N VAL A 82 -20.30 18.70 8.32
CA VAL A 82 -18.91 19.04 8.14
C VAL A 82 -18.66 18.89 6.65
N ALA A 83 -18.41 19.99 5.96
CA ALA A 83 -17.85 19.90 4.62
C ALA A 83 -16.63 18.98 4.75
N ALA A 84 -16.69 17.83 4.09
CA ALA A 84 -15.61 16.87 4.16
C ALA A 84 -14.35 17.63 3.75
N GLY A 85 -13.35 17.68 4.65
CA GLY A 85 -12.08 18.34 4.35
C GLY A 85 -11.56 17.78 3.03
N GLN A 86 -11.62 18.58 1.98
CA GLN A 86 -11.25 18.12 0.65
C GLN A 86 -9.72 18.05 0.58
N VAL A 87 -9.16 16.96 0.05
CA VAL A 87 -7.72 16.90 -0.18
C VAL A 87 -7.36 17.92 -1.26
N MET A 88 -6.52 18.90 -0.92
CA MET A 88 -6.03 19.94 -1.83
C MET A 88 -4.68 19.56 -2.42
N TYR A 89 -3.88 18.79 -1.69
CA TYR A 89 -2.57 18.34 -2.14
C TYR A 89 -2.28 16.95 -1.62
N PHE A 90 -1.68 16.14 -2.48
CA PHE A 90 -1.16 14.82 -2.15
C PHE A 90 0.24 14.67 -2.73
N GLY A 91 1.24 14.51 -1.87
CA GLY A 91 2.63 14.31 -2.23
C GLY A 91 3.14 12.97 -1.72
N VAL A 92 3.91 12.26 -2.54
CA VAL A 92 4.63 11.05 -2.16
C VAL A 92 6.09 11.23 -2.53
N GLU A 93 6.96 11.02 -1.56
CA GLU A 93 8.39 10.88 -1.78
C GLU A 93 8.79 9.46 -1.39
N MET A 94 9.44 8.74 -2.31
CA MET A 94 10.07 7.46 -2.01
C MET A 94 11.56 7.56 -2.28
N VAL A 95 12.37 7.10 -1.34
CA VAL A 95 13.83 7.12 -1.44
C VAL A 95 14.40 5.81 -0.92
N THR A 96 15.13 5.11 -1.78
CA THR A 96 16.00 4.00 -1.41
C THR A 96 17.45 4.47 -1.50
N GLN A 97 18.18 4.34 -0.40
CA GLN A 97 19.62 4.51 -0.35
C GLN A 97 20.27 3.17 -0.02
N TRP A 98 21.28 2.78 -0.79
CA TRP A 98 22.05 1.59 -0.53
C TRP A 98 23.55 1.90 -0.65
N LEU A 99 24.27 1.79 0.47
CA LEU A 99 25.72 1.69 0.50
C LEU A 99 26.13 0.21 0.55
N ALA A 100 26.64 -0.29 -0.57
CA ALA A 100 27.07 -1.68 -0.71
C ALA A 100 28.47 -1.90 -0.10
N SER A 101 28.80 -3.17 0.15
CA SER A 101 30.11 -3.60 0.67
C SER A 101 31.29 -3.13 -0.18
N SER A 102 31.10 -3.02 -1.50
CA SER A 102 32.07 -2.48 -2.46
C SER A 102 32.34 -0.98 -2.31
N GLY A 103 31.62 -0.29 -1.43
CA GLY A 103 31.65 1.17 -1.30
C GLY A 103 30.76 1.91 -2.32
N GLN A 104 30.07 1.20 -3.20
CA GLN A 104 29.13 1.82 -4.13
C GLN A 104 27.90 2.34 -3.36
N ALA A 105 27.61 3.62 -3.48
CA ALA A 105 26.45 4.28 -2.88
C ALA A 105 25.42 4.61 -3.97
N ILE A 106 24.27 3.94 -3.93
CA ILE A 106 23.17 4.12 -4.88
C ILE A 106 22.01 4.80 -4.16
N THR A 107 21.56 5.93 -4.68
CA THR A 107 20.34 6.61 -4.22
C THR A 107 19.34 6.65 -5.36
N ALA A 108 18.21 5.97 -5.19
CA ALA A 108 17.09 6.00 -6.12
C ALA A 108 15.90 6.67 -5.43
N SER A 109 15.31 7.66 -6.08
CA SER A 109 14.21 8.43 -5.51
C SER A 109 13.17 8.80 -6.55
N GLY A 110 11.92 8.88 -6.13
CA GLY A 110 10.85 9.44 -6.92
C GLY A 110 9.99 10.35 -6.08
N VAL A 111 9.61 11.48 -6.66
CA VAL A 111 8.71 12.46 -6.02
C VAL A 111 7.47 12.60 -6.91
N LEU A 112 6.31 12.22 -6.38
CA LEU A 112 5.00 12.43 -6.98
C LEU A 112 4.30 13.56 -6.24
N GLN A 113 3.74 14.51 -6.97
CA GLN A 113 2.95 15.61 -6.42
C GLN A 113 1.66 15.75 -7.20
N ILE A 114 0.54 15.77 -6.49
CA ILE A 114 -0.80 15.93 -7.05
C ILE A 114 -1.41 17.16 -6.37
N ASN A 115 -1.68 18.19 -7.15
CA ASN A 115 -2.40 19.38 -6.71
C ASN A 115 -3.84 19.31 -7.21
N LEU A 116 -4.79 19.39 -6.26
CA LEU A 116 -6.23 19.29 -6.45
C LEU A 116 -6.96 20.60 -6.07
N SER A 117 -6.23 21.69 -5.79
CA SER A 117 -6.83 22.94 -5.30
C SER A 117 -7.53 23.75 -6.40
N GLY A 118 -7.28 23.45 -7.68
CA GLY A 118 -7.94 24.08 -8.83
C GLY A 118 -8.97 23.18 -9.49
N ASN A 119 -9.67 23.70 -10.51
CA ASN A 119 -10.68 22.93 -11.27
C ASN A 119 -10.11 21.73 -12.03
N THR A 120 -8.81 21.74 -12.33
CA THR A 120 -8.12 20.66 -13.05
C THR A 120 -6.95 20.15 -12.21
N PRO A 121 -6.92 18.85 -11.85
CA PRO A 121 -5.80 18.24 -11.16
C PRO A 121 -4.47 18.44 -11.91
N GLN A 122 -3.43 18.88 -11.20
CA GLN A 122 -2.07 18.96 -11.74
C GLN A 122 -1.23 17.85 -11.13
N VAL A 123 -0.55 17.08 -11.97
CA VAL A 123 0.31 15.96 -11.53
C VAL A 123 1.74 16.23 -12.00
N SER A 124 2.70 16.12 -11.08
CA SER A 124 4.12 16.08 -11.39
C SER A 124 4.75 14.81 -10.83
N PHE A 125 5.68 14.25 -11.61
CA PHE A 125 6.56 13.19 -11.16
C PHE A 125 8.01 13.52 -11.53
N VAL A 126 8.91 13.30 -10.58
CA VAL A 126 10.35 13.52 -10.75
C VAL A 126 11.09 12.26 -10.28
N PRO A 127 11.53 11.39 -11.20
CA PRO A 127 12.44 10.30 -10.88
C PRO A 127 13.88 10.81 -10.85
N THR A 128 14.67 10.43 -9.85
CA THR A 128 16.08 10.80 -9.70
C THR A 128 16.87 9.60 -9.21
N ILE A 129 17.98 9.31 -9.90
CA ILE A 129 18.93 8.26 -9.52
C ILE A 129 20.33 8.85 -9.49
N THR A 130 21.04 8.61 -8.41
CA THR A 130 22.43 9.02 -8.21
C THR A 130 23.25 7.81 -7.81
N VAL A 131 24.42 7.66 -8.41
CA VAL A 131 25.38 6.62 -8.09
C VAL A 131 26.71 7.28 -7.79
N GLU A 132 27.27 6.97 -6.63
CA GLU A 132 28.56 7.46 -6.16
C GLU A 132 29.45 6.29 -5.75
N GLN A 133 30.76 6.48 -5.83
CA GLN A 133 31.73 5.54 -5.27
C GLN A 133 32.28 6.15 -3.98
N LYS A 134 32.05 5.50 -2.85
CA LYS A 134 32.63 5.81 -1.54
C LYS A 134 33.71 4.79 -1.20
N ALA A 135 34.44 5.05 -0.12
CA ALA A 135 35.33 4.04 0.46
C ALA A 135 34.51 2.79 0.85
N ALA A 136 35.07 1.61 0.61
CA ALA A 136 34.47 0.36 1.04
C ALA A 136 34.29 0.39 2.57
N MET A 137 33.14 -0.09 3.03
CA MET A 137 32.89 -0.22 4.47
C MET A 137 33.79 -1.34 4.99
N GLY A 138 34.70 -1.04 5.92
CA GLY A 138 35.67 -2.00 6.42
C GLY A 138 35.04 -3.29 6.94
N GLY A 139 35.67 -4.44 6.67
CA GLY A 139 35.17 -5.77 7.02
C GLY A 139 35.43 -6.77 5.89
N ALA A 140 35.49 -8.07 6.20
CA ALA A 140 35.53 -9.10 5.17
C ALA A 140 34.15 -9.16 4.50
N ALA A 141 34.04 -8.63 3.29
CA ALA A 141 32.81 -8.73 2.49
C ALA A 141 32.73 -10.12 1.86
N SER A 142 31.79 -10.96 2.29
CA SER A 142 31.43 -12.15 1.52
C SER A 142 30.38 -11.82 0.46
N GLN A 143 30.50 -12.51 -0.68
CA GLN A 143 29.41 -12.57 -1.65
C GLN A 143 28.26 -13.39 -1.06
N GLY A 144 27.05 -12.86 -1.19
CA GLY A 144 25.85 -13.44 -0.63
C GLY A 144 25.43 -14.72 -1.34
N SER A 145 25.87 -15.87 -0.84
CA SER A 145 25.43 -17.17 -1.34
C SER A 145 24.03 -17.57 -0.84
N ALA A 146 23.48 -16.87 0.16
CA ALA A 146 22.21 -17.19 0.80
C ALA A 146 21.25 -15.99 0.78
N VAL A 147 20.49 -15.79 -0.30
CA VAL A 147 19.33 -14.90 -0.24
C VAL A 147 18.25 -15.61 0.58
N ALA A 148 17.90 -15.08 1.74
CA ALA A 148 16.82 -15.61 2.56
C ALA A 148 15.52 -15.63 1.72
N GLY A 149 15.00 -16.83 1.45
CA GLY A 149 13.80 -17.05 0.64
C GLY A 149 12.51 -16.83 1.44
N GLY A 150 11.50 -16.24 0.81
CA GLY A 150 10.16 -16.08 1.39
C GLY A 150 9.42 -14.83 0.86
N GLY A 151 8.20 -14.62 1.33
CA GLY A 151 7.43 -13.39 1.05
C GLY A 151 6.67 -13.36 -0.28
N GLY A 152 6.50 -14.49 -0.97
CA GLY A 152 5.79 -14.56 -2.26
C GLY A 152 4.34 -14.05 -2.19
N GLY A 153 3.62 -14.34 -1.09
CA GLY A 153 2.24 -13.86 -0.89
C GLY A 153 2.12 -12.43 -0.36
N LEU A 154 3.23 -11.78 -0.02
CA LEU A 154 3.20 -10.39 0.48
C LEU A 154 2.77 -9.40 -0.59
N GLN A 155 2.79 -9.80 -1.85
CA GLN A 155 2.36 -8.96 -2.97
C GLN A 155 0.84 -8.73 -2.99
N ASP A 156 0.06 -9.59 -2.35
CA ASP A 156 -1.40 -9.54 -2.39
C ASP A 156 -2.02 -8.93 -1.12
N VAL A 157 -1.18 -8.55 -0.15
CA VAL A 157 -1.64 -7.98 1.12
C VAL A 157 -2.09 -6.53 0.94
N THR A 158 -3.32 -6.22 1.34
CA THR A 158 -3.78 -4.83 1.43
C THR A 158 -3.23 -4.18 2.71
N GLY A 159 -2.79 -2.92 2.64
CA GLY A 159 -2.26 -2.16 3.77
C GLY A 159 -0.76 -1.91 3.69
N VAL A 160 -0.09 -1.87 4.84
CA VAL A 160 1.35 -1.63 4.93
C VAL A 160 2.08 -2.96 5.12
N VAL A 161 3.08 -3.21 4.28
CA VAL A 161 3.89 -4.42 4.32
C VAL A 161 5.36 -4.05 4.42
N GLN A 162 6.03 -4.61 5.42
CA GLN A 162 7.47 -4.51 5.58
C GLN A 162 8.06 -5.93 5.63
N ASN A 163 9.01 -6.19 4.73
CA ASN A 163 9.74 -7.46 4.66
C ASN A 163 11.23 -7.19 4.71
N ILE A 164 11.93 -7.78 5.68
CA ILE A 164 13.38 -7.69 5.80
C ILE A 164 13.90 -9.10 5.94
N GLN A 165 14.67 -9.52 4.95
CA GLN A 165 15.31 -10.82 4.88
C GLN A 165 16.80 -10.58 4.72
N VAL A 166 17.58 -11.01 5.71
CA VAL A 166 19.00 -10.70 5.82
C VAL A 166 19.75 -11.97 6.17
N ALA A 167 20.70 -12.32 5.32
CA ALA A 167 21.80 -13.21 5.65
C ALA A 167 23.10 -12.41 5.73
N GLY A 168 24.16 -13.03 6.21
CA GLY A 168 25.45 -12.39 6.41
C GLY A 168 25.53 -11.58 7.71
N THR A 169 26.62 -10.82 7.84
CA THR A 169 27.04 -10.10 9.05
C THR A 169 27.18 -8.60 8.76
N SER A 170 26.99 -7.78 9.80
CA SER A 170 27.20 -6.32 9.74
C SER A 170 26.32 -5.58 8.74
N ASN A 171 25.10 -6.08 8.51
CA ASN A 171 24.11 -5.41 7.68
C ASN A 171 23.22 -4.48 8.53
N GLY A 172 22.96 -3.27 8.03
CA GLY A 172 22.05 -2.29 8.62
C GLY A 172 20.91 -1.96 7.67
N ILE A 173 19.66 -2.22 8.08
CA ILE A 173 18.48 -1.95 7.26
C ILE A 173 17.53 -1.05 8.07
N THR A 174 17.11 0.07 7.49
CA THR A 174 16.08 0.95 8.06
C THR A 174 14.95 1.13 7.04
N ASN A 175 13.72 0.83 7.46
CA ASN A 175 12.52 1.05 6.67
C ASN A 175 11.60 2.03 7.42
N THR A 176 11.45 3.24 6.91
CA THR A 176 10.64 4.30 7.54
C THR A 176 9.50 4.70 6.63
N ILE A 177 8.30 4.82 7.21
CA ILE A 177 7.13 5.40 6.56
C ILE A 177 6.65 6.57 7.42
N GLY A 178 6.59 7.76 6.84
CA GLY A 178 6.06 8.95 7.47
C GLY A 178 4.78 9.40 6.76
N ILE A 179 3.76 9.76 7.53
CA ILE A 179 2.53 10.38 7.02
C ILE A 179 2.36 11.71 7.73
N ASN A 180 2.35 12.78 6.94
CA ASN A 180 2.15 14.13 7.41
C ASN A 180 0.84 14.65 6.82
N VAL A 181 -0.12 14.95 7.70
CA VAL A 181 -1.43 15.50 7.33
C VAL A 181 -1.53 16.89 7.90
N GLN A 182 -1.74 17.87 7.03
CA GLN A 182 -1.82 19.28 7.39
C GLN A 182 -3.11 19.90 6.87
N ASN A 183 -3.59 20.88 7.61
CA ASN A 183 -4.70 21.74 7.18
C ASN A 183 -4.15 22.89 6.33
N ALA A 184 -4.84 23.23 5.25
CA ALA A 184 -4.47 24.31 4.35
C ALA A 184 -4.68 25.67 5.04
N SER A 185 -3.73 26.12 5.85
CA SER A 185 -3.76 27.42 6.52
C SER A 185 -3.16 28.55 5.67
N GLY A 186 -3.47 28.57 4.36
CA GLY A 186 -2.96 29.60 3.44
C GLY A 186 -1.49 29.40 2.99
N GLN A 187 -0.86 28.26 3.29
CA GLN A 187 0.42 27.92 2.67
C GLN A 187 0.23 27.54 1.19
N PRO A 188 1.00 28.13 0.26
CA PRO A 188 0.98 27.72 -1.14
C PRO A 188 1.31 26.24 -1.25
N ALA A 189 0.46 25.47 -1.93
CA ALA A 189 0.80 24.11 -2.29
C ALA A 189 2.08 24.12 -3.15
N PRO A 190 3.01 23.17 -2.96
CA PRO A 190 4.19 23.04 -3.80
C PRO A 190 3.79 23.04 -5.28
N GLN A 191 4.42 23.89 -6.10
CA GLN A 191 4.13 23.88 -7.52
C GLN A 191 4.68 22.60 -8.15
N PRO A 192 3.84 21.84 -8.88
CA PRO A 192 4.28 20.62 -9.53
C PRO A 192 5.30 20.93 -10.62
N GLN A 193 6.57 20.62 -10.36
CA GLN A 193 7.66 20.74 -11.35
C GLN A 193 7.78 19.42 -12.10
N SER A 194 7.11 19.30 -13.25
CA SER A 194 7.13 18.08 -14.07
C SER A 194 8.37 18.04 -14.96
N THR A 195 9.06 16.89 -15.03
CA THR A 195 10.11 16.64 -16.02
C THR A 195 9.58 15.96 -17.29
N GLY A 196 8.29 15.59 -17.32
CA GLY A 196 7.69 14.74 -18.36
C GLY A 196 8.13 13.27 -18.32
N LEU A 197 9.08 12.90 -17.45
CA LEU A 197 9.61 11.56 -17.36
C LEU A 197 8.88 10.75 -16.28
N LEU A 198 8.26 9.63 -16.67
CA LEU A 198 7.51 8.75 -15.75
C LEU A 198 8.38 7.65 -15.13
N SER A 199 9.61 7.46 -15.61
CA SER A 199 10.52 6.44 -15.09
C SER A 199 11.98 6.78 -15.36
N ALA A 200 12.87 6.31 -14.48
CA ALA A 200 14.30 6.35 -14.70
C ALA A 200 14.89 5.00 -14.33
N SER A 201 15.96 4.59 -15.03
CA SER A 201 16.76 3.44 -14.64
C SER A 201 18.23 3.68 -14.96
N THR A 202 19.09 2.99 -14.23
CA THR A 202 20.52 2.97 -14.51
C THR A 202 21.09 1.60 -14.19
N THR A 203 22.13 1.22 -14.93
CA THR A 203 22.95 0.05 -14.66
C THR A 203 24.39 0.51 -14.56
N THR A 204 25.01 0.23 -13.43
CA THR A 204 26.41 0.60 -13.17
C THR A 204 27.36 -0.38 -13.86
N ALA A 205 28.65 -0.01 -13.97
CA ALA A 205 29.67 -0.90 -14.54
C ALA A 205 29.84 -2.21 -13.74
N SER A 206 29.54 -2.20 -12.44
CA SER A 206 29.54 -3.39 -11.59
C SER A 206 28.27 -4.25 -11.72
N GLY A 207 27.34 -3.87 -12.59
CA GLY A 207 26.08 -4.60 -12.83
C GLY A 207 24.94 -4.26 -11.86
N SER A 208 25.15 -3.36 -10.90
CA SER A 208 24.07 -2.87 -10.02
C SER A 208 23.03 -2.11 -10.82
N VAL A 209 21.76 -2.41 -10.58
CA VAL A 209 20.61 -1.84 -11.29
C VAL A 209 19.79 -1.02 -10.29
N ALA A 210 19.44 0.20 -10.67
CA ALA A 210 18.45 1.00 -9.95
C ALA A 210 17.35 1.45 -10.90
N SER A 211 16.11 1.45 -10.41
CA SER A 211 14.95 1.88 -11.17
C SER A 211 13.95 2.64 -10.29
N VAL A 212 13.28 3.60 -10.92
CA VAL A 212 12.20 4.39 -10.35
C VAL A 212 11.12 4.51 -11.41
N GLY A 213 9.86 4.34 -11.05
CA GLY A 213 8.79 4.46 -12.02
C GLY A 213 7.43 4.80 -11.41
N LEU A 214 6.65 5.53 -12.17
CA LEU A 214 5.23 5.78 -11.98
C LEU A 214 4.48 5.17 -13.16
N GLY A 215 3.50 4.30 -12.88
CA GLY A 215 2.66 3.66 -13.89
C GLY A 215 1.22 3.54 -13.42
N GLY A 216 0.36 2.93 -14.25
CA GLY A 216 -1.08 2.83 -13.98
C GLY A 216 -1.44 2.10 -12.68
N ASN A 217 -0.57 1.21 -12.20
CA ASN A 217 -0.78 0.48 -10.95
C ASN A 217 -0.13 1.16 -9.73
N GLY A 218 0.58 2.29 -9.89
CA GLY A 218 1.21 3.01 -8.79
C GLY A 218 2.69 3.34 -9.04
N MET A 219 3.43 3.54 -7.96
CA MET A 219 4.80 4.03 -7.95
C MET A 219 5.76 2.97 -7.38
N ASN A 220 6.96 2.87 -7.93
CA ASN A 220 7.99 1.92 -7.48
C ASN A 220 9.39 2.55 -7.49
N VAL A 221 10.21 2.10 -6.55
CA VAL A 221 11.65 2.35 -6.46
C VAL A 221 12.31 1.01 -6.17
N ALA A 222 13.35 0.65 -6.89
CA ALA A 222 14.09 -0.58 -6.65
C ALA A 222 15.58 -0.38 -6.89
N VAL A 223 16.39 -1.06 -6.08
CA VAL A 223 17.85 -1.16 -6.24
C VAL A 223 18.24 -2.62 -6.08
N ALA A 224 19.02 -3.16 -7.00
CA ALA A 224 19.58 -4.49 -6.95
C ALA A 224 21.08 -4.41 -7.13
N VAL A 225 21.83 -5.06 -6.23
CA VAL A 225 23.29 -5.12 -6.27
C VAL A 225 23.67 -6.59 -6.47
N PRO A 226 24.38 -6.95 -7.55
CA PRO A 226 24.81 -8.31 -7.83
C PRO A 226 25.50 -8.92 -6.62
N ASP A 227 25.20 -10.19 -6.37
CA ASP A 227 25.77 -10.98 -5.28
C ASP A 227 25.52 -10.43 -3.85
N GLN A 228 24.80 -9.32 -3.70
CA GLN A 228 24.44 -8.74 -2.41
C GLN A 228 22.94 -8.85 -2.14
N GLY A 229 22.08 -8.51 -3.12
CA GLY A 229 20.62 -8.67 -2.98
C GLY A 229 19.77 -7.60 -3.69
N ARG A 230 18.60 -7.31 -3.14
CA ARG A 230 17.62 -6.33 -3.66
C ARG A 230 16.88 -5.56 -2.56
N ALA A 231 16.66 -4.27 -2.78
CA ALA A 231 15.79 -3.40 -2.02
C ALA A 231 14.68 -2.86 -2.95
N MET A 232 13.45 -2.83 -2.47
CA MET A 232 12.28 -2.42 -3.26
C MET A 232 11.27 -1.68 -2.38
N GLN A 233 10.72 -0.61 -2.92
CA GLN A 233 9.61 0.13 -2.35
C GLN A 233 8.52 0.30 -3.40
N GLN A 234 7.26 0.08 -3.01
CA GLN A 234 6.13 0.24 -3.91
C GLN A 234 4.94 0.84 -3.17
N ILE A 235 4.21 1.71 -3.86
CA ILE A 235 2.85 2.08 -3.50
C ILE A 235 1.99 1.72 -4.68
N ARG A 236 1.00 0.85 -4.49
CA ARG A 236 0.17 0.36 -5.58
C ARG A 236 -1.25 0.05 -5.15
N GLN A 237 -2.13 -0.16 -6.12
CA GLN A 237 -3.41 -0.80 -5.85
C GLN A 237 -3.27 -2.32 -5.87
N VAL A 238 -4.04 -2.99 -5.02
CA VAL A 238 -4.07 -4.46 -4.89
C VAL A 238 -5.52 -4.91 -4.76
N GLY A 239 -5.94 -5.86 -5.59
CA GLY A 239 -7.31 -6.35 -5.63
C GLY A 239 -8.35 -5.32 -6.09
N MET A 240 -9.63 -5.56 -5.78
CA MET A 240 -10.76 -4.68 -6.13
C MET A 240 -10.87 -3.50 -5.14
N GLY A 241 -9.87 -2.62 -5.12
CA GLY A 241 -9.92 -1.36 -4.36
C GLY A 241 -9.04 -1.27 -3.11
N GLY A 242 -8.22 -2.29 -2.84
CA GLY A 242 -7.20 -2.21 -1.80
C GLY A 242 -5.99 -1.38 -2.25
N GLY A 243 -5.32 -0.72 -1.30
CA GLY A 243 -4.01 -0.09 -1.51
C GLY A 243 -2.93 -0.85 -0.75
N GLN A 244 -1.72 -0.90 -1.29
CA GLN A 244 -0.55 -1.47 -0.63
C GLN A 244 0.61 -0.48 -0.63
N VAL A 245 1.25 -0.35 0.53
CA VAL A 245 2.57 0.25 0.70
C VAL A 245 3.53 -0.86 1.09
N LEU A 246 4.43 -1.24 0.18
CA LEU A 246 5.41 -2.32 0.38
C LEU A 246 6.81 -1.72 0.51
N GLN A 247 7.55 -2.15 1.52
CA GLN A 247 9.00 -2.01 1.60
C GLN A 247 9.60 -3.40 1.81
N SER A 248 10.47 -3.83 0.91
CA SER A 248 11.10 -5.15 0.95
C SER A 248 12.61 -5.02 0.76
N VAL A 249 13.36 -5.68 1.64
CA VAL A 249 14.81 -5.84 1.52
C VAL A 249 15.12 -7.32 1.62
N GLN A 250 15.85 -7.84 0.63
CA GLN A 250 16.37 -9.20 0.60
C GLN A 250 17.86 -9.10 0.38
N LEU A 251 18.62 -9.54 1.37
CA LEU A 251 20.07 -9.38 1.42
C LEU A 251 20.73 -10.71 1.73
N GLY A 252 21.74 -11.06 0.94
CA GLY A 252 22.53 -12.28 1.11
C GLY A 252 23.97 -12.04 1.56
N GLY A 253 24.56 -10.89 1.23
CA GLY A 253 25.96 -10.56 1.49
C GLY A 253 26.20 -9.80 2.80
N ASP A 254 27.46 -9.51 3.10
CA ASP A 254 27.87 -8.78 4.32
C ASP A 254 28.02 -7.28 4.09
N VAL A 255 28.03 -6.52 5.19
CA VAL A 255 28.39 -5.10 5.25
C VAL A 255 27.61 -4.25 4.25
N ASN A 256 26.29 -4.23 4.37
CA ASN A 256 25.41 -3.36 3.58
C ASN A 256 24.63 -2.41 4.49
N GLN A 257 24.46 -1.17 4.05
CA GLN A 257 23.56 -0.22 4.69
C GLN A 257 22.46 0.18 3.71
N ILE A 258 21.21 -0.10 4.08
CA ILE A 258 20.02 0.18 3.27
C ILE A 258 19.06 1.06 4.07
N HIS A 259 18.68 2.20 3.51
CA HIS A 259 17.68 3.09 4.06
C HIS A 259 16.55 3.28 3.05
N ASN A 260 15.37 2.78 3.39
CA ASN A 260 14.16 2.95 2.62
C ASN A 260 13.24 3.93 3.35
N ARG A 261 12.86 5.01 2.68
CA ARG A 261 11.93 6.00 3.22
C ARG A 261 10.76 6.18 2.28
N ILE A 262 9.55 6.22 2.84
CA ILE A 262 8.35 6.71 2.17
C ILE A 262 7.84 7.88 3.00
N SER A 263 7.51 8.99 2.37
CA SER A 263 6.92 10.15 3.01
C SER A 263 5.68 10.58 2.24
N LEU A 264 4.53 10.48 2.89
CA LEU A 264 3.23 10.89 2.37
C LEU A 264 2.87 12.24 2.99
N ASN A 265 2.60 13.22 2.14
CA ASN A 265 2.18 14.56 2.55
C ASN A 265 0.77 14.80 2.03
N VAL A 266 -0.18 15.08 2.93
CA VAL A 266 -1.57 15.36 2.59
C VAL A 266 -1.92 16.74 3.14
N GLN A 267 -2.37 17.63 2.26
CA GLN A 267 -2.94 18.90 2.67
C GLN A 267 -4.46 18.86 2.46
N MET A 268 -5.21 19.12 3.51
CA MET A 268 -6.68 19.15 3.47
C MET A 268 -7.16 20.60 3.52
N ASN A 269 -8.19 20.92 2.75
CA ASN A 269 -8.90 22.18 2.93
C ASN A 269 -9.55 22.18 4.31
N SER A 270 -9.29 23.22 5.10
CA SER A 270 -10.02 23.41 6.34
C SER A 270 -11.41 23.87 5.99
N ALA A 271 -12.40 22.98 6.13
CA ALA A 271 -13.76 23.45 6.28
C ALA A 271 -13.79 24.37 7.51
N SER A 272 -14.21 25.62 7.34
CA SER A 272 -14.57 26.51 8.44
C SER A 272 -15.81 25.93 9.15
N GLY A 273 -15.59 24.92 10.00
CA GLY A 273 -16.62 24.21 10.77
C GLY A 273 -15.98 23.12 11.64
N PRO A 274 -16.61 22.72 12.77
CA PRO A 274 -16.01 21.79 13.72
C PRO A 274 -15.67 20.44 13.05
N ALA A 275 -14.45 19.97 13.34
CA ALA A 275 -13.72 18.87 12.72
C ALA A 275 -14.57 17.70 12.19
N SER A 276 -14.24 17.25 10.97
CA SER A 276 -14.85 16.10 10.33
C SER A 276 -14.41 14.82 11.05
N ALA A 277 -15.27 13.79 11.03
CA ALA A 277 -14.97 12.50 11.64
C ALA A 277 -13.65 11.87 11.11
N ALA A 278 -13.28 12.15 9.85
CA ALA A 278 -12.01 11.73 9.25
C ALA A 278 -10.79 12.45 9.85
N GLY A 279 -10.92 13.75 10.20
CA GLY A 279 -9.87 14.49 10.90
C GLY A 279 -9.66 13.99 12.34
N ASN A 280 -10.74 13.63 13.03
CA ASN A 280 -10.66 13.08 14.39
C ASN A 280 -10.03 11.67 14.45
N GLN A 281 -10.17 10.85 13.41
CA GLN A 281 -9.55 9.51 13.37
C GLN A 281 -8.02 9.60 13.20
N LEU A 282 -7.52 10.59 12.45
CA LEU A 282 -6.08 10.83 12.25
C LEU A 282 -5.43 11.60 13.42
N LEU A 283 -6.15 12.54 14.04
CA LEU A 283 -5.69 13.20 15.27
C LEU A 283 -5.69 12.23 16.47
N GLY A 284 -6.57 11.22 16.48
CA GLY A 284 -6.56 10.15 17.47
C GLY A 284 -5.29 9.29 17.47
N MET A 285 -4.61 9.17 16.32
CA MET A 285 -3.31 8.47 16.24
C MET A 285 -2.13 9.33 16.75
N LYS A 286 -2.31 10.65 16.86
CA LYS A 286 -1.29 11.58 17.40
C LYS A 286 -1.40 11.79 18.91
N LEU A 287 -2.46 11.26 19.53
CA LEU A 287 -2.74 11.32 20.96
C LEU A 287 -2.64 9.95 21.65
N MET A 288 -1.82 9.04 21.13
CA MET A 288 -1.39 7.91 21.96
C MET A 288 -0.46 8.46 23.07
N PRO A 289 -0.80 8.27 24.35
CA PRO A 289 0.18 8.50 25.40
C PRO A 289 1.35 7.55 25.16
N GLN A 290 2.57 8.08 25.06
CA GLN A 290 3.74 7.27 25.32
C GLN A 290 3.63 6.81 26.77
N SER A 291 3.20 5.56 26.98
CA SER A 291 3.41 4.88 28.24
C SER A 291 4.91 4.86 28.49
N GLY A 292 5.32 5.56 29.54
CA GLY A 292 6.69 5.84 29.87
C GLY A 292 7.54 4.61 30.19
N ALA A 293 8.83 4.91 30.30
CA ALA A 293 9.87 4.08 30.88
C ALA A 293 9.43 3.41 32.19
N PHE A 294 9.63 2.10 32.28
CA PHE A 294 10.64 1.45 33.12
C PHE A 294 11.13 0.19 32.41
#